data_AF-A0A399G9U6-F1
#
_entry.id   AF-A0A399G9U6-F1
#
_cell.length_a   1.000
_cell.length_b   1.000
_cell.length_c   1.000
_cell.angle_alpha   90.00
_cell.angle_beta   90.00
_cell.angle_gamma   90.00
#
_symmetry.space_group_name_H-M   'P 1'
#
loop_
_entity.id
_entity.type
_entity.pdbx_description
1 polymer ?
#
loop_
_entity_poly.entity_id
_entity_poly.type
_entity_poly.pdbx_seq_one_letter_code
_entity_poly.pdbx_strand_id
1 'polypeptide(L)'
;MRVLLNETAPDAARPGQQVDDAALAALYGYPSDAAERPWVRANFVATLDGAVTGDDGRSGSINTGADRAIFSLLRSLSDVVLVGAATVRAEEYRRARTAPRWSGLRRADQPPHPVVAVVSRSANLPSSILESRADAGDALLLTCRAAGSAALDRARRALGDERVVVLGEDGVAPDAALKALTGRGLCRVLCEGGPHLLHDLVAADLLDELCLTLAPRLVAGDHLRMLAGTPLDRPFLPRLLVESEGTLAGRWQRRRS
;
A
#
# COMPACT_ATOMS: atom_id res chain seq x y z
N MET A 1 16.89 -0.11 13.86
CA MET A 1 17.10 0.46 12.50
C MET A 1 17.78 1.79 12.71
N ARG A 2 18.82 2.10 11.93
CA ARG A 2 19.61 3.33 12.06
C ARG A 2 19.05 4.41 11.15
N VAL A 3 18.80 5.61 11.68
CA VAL A 3 18.33 6.75 10.87
C VAL A 3 19.51 7.34 10.08
N LEU A 4 19.32 7.58 8.79
CA LEU A 4 20.28 8.26 7.91
C LEU A 4 19.80 9.66 7.51
N LEU A 5 18.49 9.85 7.36
CA LEU A 5 17.83 11.11 7.07
C LEU A 5 16.49 11.14 7.83
N ASN A 6 16.13 12.27 8.44
CA ASN A 6 14.82 12.46 9.04
C ASN A 6 14.36 13.93 8.92
N GLU A 7 13.39 14.15 8.05
CA GLU A 7 12.66 15.41 7.89
C GLU A 7 11.16 15.25 8.18
N THR A 8 10.74 14.07 8.66
CA THR A 8 9.33 13.73 8.88
C THR A 8 8.91 13.90 10.33
N ALA A 9 9.80 13.57 11.27
CA ALA A 9 9.56 13.70 12.71
C ALA A 9 10.88 14.00 13.45
N PRO A 10 11.43 15.23 13.37
CA PRO A 10 12.76 15.57 13.88
C PRO A 10 12.97 15.23 15.37
N ASP A 11 11.91 15.27 16.17
CA ASP A 11 11.95 14.96 17.60
C ASP A 11 11.97 13.46 17.91
N ALA A 12 11.57 12.61 16.95
CA ALA A 12 11.52 11.17 17.13
C ALA A 12 12.91 10.51 17.09
N ALA A 13 13.81 11.01 16.23
CA ALA A 13 15.17 10.50 16.09
C ALA A 13 16.05 11.42 15.25
N ARG A 14 17.35 11.48 15.57
CA ARG A 14 18.36 12.18 14.76
C ARG A 14 19.12 11.21 13.86
N PRO A 15 19.64 11.67 12.70
CA PRO A 15 20.57 10.87 11.90
C PRO A 15 21.71 10.29 12.75
N GLY A 16 22.03 9.02 12.52
CA GLY A 16 22.98 8.22 13.28
C GLY A 16 22.37 7.41 14.42
N GLN A 17 21.16 7.74 14.90
CA GLN A 17 20.54 7.02 16.02
C GLN A 17 19.88 5.71 15.58
N GLN A 18 19.91 4.72 16.48
CA GLN A 18 19.06 3.54 16.38
C GLN A 18 17.67 3.88 16.93
N VAL A 19 16.63 3.45 16.22
CA VAL A 19 15.24 3.65 16.65
C VAL A 19 14.63 2.38 17.19
N ASP A 20 13.85 2.55 18.25
CA ASP A 20 12.91 1.58 18.78
C ASP A 20 11.57 1.64 18.01
N ASP A 21 10.60 0.87 18.48
CA ASP A 21 9.29 0.73 17.85
C ASP A 21 8.47 2.02 17.89
N ALA A 22 8.57 2.80 18.97
CA ALA A 22 7.83 4.05 19.13
C ALA A 22 8.37 5.13 18.19
N ALA A 23 9.70 5.29 18.16
CA ALA A 23 10.36 6.20 17.24
C ALA A 23 10.12 5.78 15.77
N LEU A 24 10.20 4.49 15.44
CA LEU A 24 9.92 4.00 14.09
C LEU A 24 8.46 4.29 13.67
N ALA A 25 7.49 4.09 14.56
CA ALA A 25 6.08 4.41 14.29
C ALA A 25 5.88 5.92 14.05
N ALA A 26 6.55 6.78 14.82
CA ALA A 26 6.50 8.23 14.63
C ALA A 26 7.09 8.65 13.27
N LEU A 27 8.25 8.09 12.87
CA LEU A 27 8.92 8.40 11.60
C LEU A 27 8.06 8.07 10.37
N TYR A 28 7.27 7.00 10.45
CA TYR A 28 6.32 6.57 9.42
C TYR A 28 4.89 7.06 9.64
N GLY A 29 4.65 7.93 10.63
CA GLY A 29 3.32 8.49 10.90
C GLY A 29 2.70 9.17 9.67
N TYR A 30 1.38 9.09 9.56
CA TYR A 30 0.61 9.92 8.62
C TYR A 30 0.56 11.37 9.14
N PRO A 31 0.49 12.38 8.26
CA PRO A 31 0.23 13.76 8.65
C PRO A 31 -1.05 13.91 9.48
N SER A 32 -1.10 14.93 10.33
CA SER A 32 -2.25 15.18 11.23
C SER A 32 -3.54 15.51 10.49
N ASP A 33 -3.44 16.13 9.31
CA ASP A 33 -4.54 16.51 8.42
C ASP A 33 -5.04 15.37 7.52
N ALA A 34 -4.42 14.18 7.60
CA ALA A 34 -4.81 13.01 6.82
C ALA A 34 -6.24 12.50 7.16
N ALA A 35 -6.92 13.06 8.16
CA ALA A 35 -8.34 12.80 8.41
C ALA A 35 -9.28 13.60 7.49
N GLU A 36 -8.83 14.75 6.97
CA GLU A 36 -9.65 15.68 6.18
C GLU A 36 -9.46 15.49 4.67
N ARG A 37 -8.25 15.08 4.26
CA ARG A 37 -7.90 14.77 2.87
C ARG A 37 -7.27 13.37 2.83
N PRO A 38 -7.64 12.50 1.86
CA PRO A 38 -6.96 11.22 1.72
C PRO A 38 -5.47 11.43 1.51
N TRP A 39 -4.65 10.77 2.33
CA TRP A 39 -3.21 10.70 2.16
C TRP A 39 -2.84 9.34 1.56
N VAL A 40 -2.30 9.37 0.35
CA VAL A 40 -1.97 8.15 -0.39
C VAL A 40 -0.48 7.87 -0.28
N ARG A 41 -0.16 6.80 0.45
CA ARG A 41 1.19 6.22 0.56
C ARG A 41 1.27 4.96 -0.28
N ALA A 42 2.30 4.81 -1.10
CA ALA A 42 2.65 3.52 -1.70
C ALA A 42 3.77 2.84 -0.89
N ASN A 43 3.78 1.51 -0.86
CA ASN A 43 4.86 0.74 -0.24
C ASN A 43 5.35 -0.38 -1.17
N PHE A 44 6.65 -0.37 -1.47
CA PHE A 44 7.29 -1.34 -2.37
C PHE A 44 8.68 -1.73 -1.86
N VAL A 45 9.12 -2.91 -2.29
CA VAL A 45 10.52 -3.35 -2.21
C VAL A 45 11.08 -3.47 -3.63
N ALA A 46 12.35 -3.12 -3.81
CA ALA A 46 13.10 -3.35 -5.02
C ALA A 46 14.52 -3.82 -4.70
N THR A 47 15.15 -4.54 -5.63
CA THR A 47 16.58 -4.81 -5.62
C THR A 47 17.39 -3.57 -6.03
N LEU A 48 18.71 -3.61 -5.92
CA LEU A 48 19.59 -2.49 -6.30
C LEU A 48 19.52 -2.17 -7.81
N ASP A 49 19.25 -3.17 -8.64
CA ASP A 49 19.00 -3.06 -10.08
C ASP A 49 17.51 -2.84 -10.44
N GLY A 50 16.64 -2.65 -9.45
CA GLY A 50 15.28 -2.13 -9.64
C GLY A 50 14.19 -3.17 -9.91
N ALA A 51 14.47 -4.47 -9.73
CA ALA A 51 13.49 -5.53 -9.82
C ALA A 51 12.57 -5.54 -8.58
N VAL A 52 11.25 -5.69 -8.78
CA VAL A 52 10.26 -5.81 -7.67
C VAL A 52 9.82 -7.24 -7.40
N THR A 53 10.40 -8.21 -8.10
CA THR A 53 10.20 -9.64 -7.90
C THR A 53 11.55 -10.36 -7.95
N GLY A 54 11.66 -11.51 -7.29
CA GLY A 54 12.80 -12.41 -7.46
C GLY A 54 12.53 -13.53 -8.48
N ASP A 55 13.31 -14.60 -8.37
CA ASP A 55 13.32 -15.76 -9.26
C ASP A 55 11.99 -16.54 -9.27
N ASP A 56 11.28 -16.55 -8.14
CA ASP A 56 9.93 -17.11 -8.00
C ASP A 56 8.82 -16.22 -8.58
N GLY A 57 9.18 -15.07 -9.16
CA GLY A 57 8.25 -14.10 -9.74
C GLY A 57 7.43 -13.32 -8.72
N ARG A 58 7.78 -13.38 -7.42
CA ARG A 58 7.08 -12.68 -6.33
C ARG A 58 8.01 -11.72 -5.60
N SER A 59 7.43 -10.76 -4.89
CA SER A 59 8.18 -9.84 -4.02
C SER A 59 8.77 -10.54 -2.79
N GLY A 60 8.15 -11.65 -2.37
CA GLY A 60 8.52 -12.50 -1.23
C GLY A 60 9.99 -12.88 -1.16
N SER A 61 10.53 -13.33 -2.30
CA SER A 61 11.91 -13.77 -2.46
C SER A 61 12.93 -12.64 -2.32
N ILE A 62 12.50 -11.38 -2.43
CA ILE A 62 13.37 -10.22 -2.28
C ILE A 62 13.21 -9.44 -0.97
N ASN A 63 12.23 -9.76 -0.11
CA ASN A 63 12.09 -9.04 1.16
C ASN A 63 13.28 -9.29 2.10
N THR A 64 13.55 -8.33 2.98
CA THR A 64 14.51 -8.45 4.07
C THR A 64 13.80 -8.36 5.43
N GLY A 65 14.51 -8.59 6.54
CA GLY A 65 13.94 -8.42 7.87
C GLY A 65 13.42 -7.00 8.12
N ALA A 66 14.16 -6.00 7.63
CA ALA A 66 13.77 -4.59 7.74
C ALA A 66 12.52 -4.28 6.91
N ASP A 67 12.45 -4.80 5.69
CA ASP A 67 11.28 -4.65 4.83
C ASP A 67 10.00 -5.20 5.49
N ARG A 68 10.07 -6.43 6.02
CA ARG A 68 8.92 -7.06 6.71
C ARG A 68 8.46 -6.25 7.93
N ALA A 69 9.40 -5.69 8.69
CA ALA A 69 9.08 -4.85 9.83
C ALA A 69 8.36 -3.56 9.40
N ILE A 70 8.84 -2.89 8.35
CA ILE A 70 8.23 -1.66 7.83
C ILE A 70 6.89 -1.96 7.17
N PHE A 71 6.80 -2.99 6.34
CA PHE A 71 5.57 -3.43 5.70
C PHE A 71 4.43 -3.64 6.72
N SER A 72 4.70 -4.39 7.80
CA SER A 72 3.72 -4.63 8.86
C SER A 72 3.36 -3.36 9.66
N LEU A 73 4.33 -2.46 9.86
CA LEU A 73 4.09 -1.16 10.50
C LEU A 73 3.15 -0.29 9.64
N LEU A 74 3.45 -0.17 8.34
CA LEU A 74 2.68 0.66 7.42
C LEU A 74 1.21 0.25 7.33
N ARG A 75 0.95 -1.07 7.29
CA ARG A 75 -0.42 -1.60 7.38
C ARG A 75 -1.10 -1.19 8.67
N SER A 76 -0.37 -1.29 9.79
CA SER A 76 -0.90 -0.96 11.12
C SER A 76 -1.27 0.51 11.28
N LEU A 77 -0.60 1.41 10.56
CA LEU A 77 -0.88 2.85 10.52
C LEU A 77 -2.00 3.25 9.54
N SER A 78 -2.34 2.40 8.58
CA SER A 78 -3.33 2.67 7.53
C SER A 78 -4.77 2.40 7.97
N ASP A 79 -5.73 3.09 7.36
CA ASP A 79 -7.15 2.76 7.43
C ASP A 79 -7.51 1.70 6.40
N VAL A 80 -6.89 1.79 5.22
CA VAL A 80 -7.16 0.91 4.09
C VAL A 80 -5.87 0.57 3.33
N VAL A 81 -5.74 -0.71 2.99
CA VAL A 81 -4.79 -1.24 2.01
C VAL A 81 -5.49 -1.28 0.66
N LEU A 82 -5.00 -0.49 -0.29
CA LEU A 82 -5.46 -0.46 -1.68
C LEU A 82 -4.57 -1.37 -2.53
N VAL A 83 -5.17 -2.34 -3.23
CA VAL A 83 -4.43 -3.31 -4.04
C VAL A 83 -5.18 -3.72 -5.31
N GLY A 84 -4.47 -3.94 -6.42
CA GLY A 84 -5.06 -4.47 -7.65
C GLY A 84 -5.29 -5.98 -7.58
N ALA A 85 -6.42 -6.48 -8.09
CA ALA A 85 -6.77 -7.91 -8.03
C ALA A 85 -5.74 -8.84 -8.70
N ALA A 86 -4.99 -8.35 -9.69
CA ALA A 86 -3.91 -9.12 -10.32
C ALA A 86 -2.75 -9.37 -9.36
N THR A 87 -2.33 -8.34 -8.62
CA THR A 87 -1.33 -8.47 -7.55
C THR A 87 -1.85 -9.35 -6.44
N VAL A 88 -3.15 -9.27 -6.11
CA VAL A 88 -3.71 -10.17 -5.09
C VAL A 88 -3.52 -11.64 -5.47
N ARG A 89 -3.71 -11.98 -6.75
CA ARG A 89 -3.49 -13.33 -7.27
C ARG A 89 -2.01 -13.71 -7.27
N ALA A 90 -1.16 -12.83 -7.79
CA ALA A 90 0.26 -13.11 -7.97
C ALA A 90 1.00 -13.31 -6.63
N GLU A 91 0.68 -12.47 -5.65
CA GLU A 91 1.32 -12.47 -4.32
C GLU A 91 0.53 -13.27 -3.28
N GLU A 92 -0.54 -13.99 -3.69
CA GLU A 92 -1.40 -14.77 -2.80
C GLU A 92 -1.91 -13.98 -1.58
N TYR A 93 -2.26 -12.71 -1.81
CA TYR A 93 -2.69 -11.79 -0.77
C TYR A 93 -3.90 -12.30 -0.02
N ARG A 94 -3.92 -12.00 1.27
CA ARG A 94 -5.06 -12.21 2.16
C ARG A 94 -5.52 -10.87 2.70
N ARG A 95 -6.69 -10.87 3.34
CA ARG A 95 -7.15 -9.73 4.13
C ARG A 95 -6.07 -9.27 5.11
N ALA A 96 -5.96 -7.96 5.26
CA ALA A 96 -4.90 -7.34 6.03
C ALA A 96 -5.11 -7.57 7.53
N ARG A 97 -3.99 -7.68 8.25
CA ARG A 97 -3.94 -7.88 9.69
C ARG A 97 -2.95 -6.91 10.27
N THR A 98 -3.29 -6.35 11.42
CA THR A 98 -2.36 -5.58 12.24
C THR A 98 -1.48 -6.57 12.98
N ALA A 99 -0.18 -6.46 12.81
CA ALA A 99 0.74 -7.37 13.50
C ALA A 99 0.68 -7.11 15.03
N PRO A 100 0.77 -8.14 15.89
CA PRO A 100 0.72 -7.96 17.34
C PRO A 100 1.70 -6.91 17.88
N ARG A 101 2.91 -6.85 17.31
CA ARG A 101 3.94 -5.82 17.58
C ARG A 101 3.41 -4.38 17.49
N TRP A 102 2.45 -4.13 16.59
CA TRP A 102 1.92 -2.82 16.27
C TRP A 102 0.46 -2.62 16.71
N SER A 103 -0.09 -3.57 17.48
CA SER A 103 -1.50 -3.53 17.91
C SER A 103 -1.86 -2.24 18.66
N GLY A 104 -0.95 -1.71 19.47
CA GLY A 104 -1.13 -0.47 20.22
C GLY A 104 -1.13 0.82 19.36
N LEU A 105 -0.83 0.73 18.06
CA LEU A 105 -0.86 1.88 17.15
C LEU A 105 -2.26 2.20 16.61
N ARG A 106 -3.20 1.25 16.69
CA ARG A 106 -4.57 1.50 16.23
C ARG A 106 -5.35 2.25 17.29
N ARG A 107 -6.07 3.28 16.86
CA ARG A 107 -6.90 4.10 17.75
C ARG A 107 -8.13 3.33 18.18
N ALA A 108 -8.69 3.68 19.34
CA ALA A 108 -9.88 3.02 19.88
C ALA A 108 -11.12 3.16 18.98
N ASP A 109 -11.19 4.20 18.15
CA ASP A 109 -12.26 4.44 17.18
C ASP A 109 -12.03 3.74 15.82
N GLN A 110 -10.90 3.06 15.63
CA GLN A 110 -10.60 2.32 14.41
C GLN A 110 -10.91 0.83 14.57
N PRO A 111 -11.30 0.14 13.48
CA PRO A 111 -11.30 -1.32 13.45
C PRO A 111 -9.92 -1.87 13.82
N PRO A 112 -9.84 -3.09 14.41
CA PRO A 112 -8.57 -3.69 14.85
C PRO A 112 -7.62 -4.01 13.70
N HIS A 113 -8.10 -4.02 12.46
CA HIS A 113 -7.34 -4.31 11.26
C HIS A 113 -7.75 -3.34 10.12
N PRO A 114 -6.81 -2.95 9.24
CA PRO A 114 -7.14 -2.10 8.10
C PRO A 114 -8.03 -2.85 7.10
N VAL A 115 -8.91 -2.12 6.43
CA VAL A 115 -9.72 -2.64 5.32
C VAL A 115 -8.80 -2.99 4.15
N VAL A 116 -9.11 -4.03 3.38
CA VAL A 116 -8.47 -4.29 2.07
C VAL A 116 -9.42 -3.89 0.96
N ALA A 117 -9.11 -2.82 0.26
CA ALA A 117 -9.80 -2.38 -0.94
C ALA A 117 -9.13 -2.97 -2.19
N VAL A 118 -9.81 -3.87 -2.87
CA VAL A 118 -9.31 -4.51 -4.09
C VAL A 118 -9.90 -3.84 -5.32
N VAL A 119 -9.04 -3.33 -6.20
CA VAL A 119 -9.43 -2.77 -7.50
C VAL A 119 -9.47 -3.87 -8.55
N SER A 120 -10.62 -4.06 -9.20
CA SER A 120 -10.80 -5.06 -10.26
C SER A 120 -11.80 -4.60 -11.32
N ARG A 121 -11.34 -4.44 -12.57
CA ARG A 121 -12.23 -4.18 -13.73
C ARG A 121 -13.24 -5.31 -13.97
N SER A 122 -12.85 -6.55 -13.67
CA SER A 122 -13.66 -7.75 -13.95
C SER A 122 -14.58 -8.16 -12.78
N ALA A 123 -14.50 -7.46 -11.64
CA ALA A 123 -15.08 -7.88 -10.35
C ALA A 123 -14.65 -9.29 -9.89
N ASN A 124 -13.68 -9.93 -10.54
CA ASN A 124 -13.19 -11.25 -10.17
C ASN A 124 -12.18 -11.13 -9.03
N LEU A 125 -12.61 -11.53 -7.83
CA LEU A 125 -11.81 -11.55 -6.62
C LEU A 125 -11.36 -12.96 -6.25
N PRO A 126 -10.10 -13.14 -5.81
CA PRO A 126 -9.62 -14.42 -5.29
C PRO A 126 -10.34 -14.84 -4.00
N SER A 127 -10.47 -16.14 -3.76
CA SER A 127 -11.09 -16.68 -2.54
C SER A 127 -10.36 -16.23 -1.28
N SER A 128 -9.05 -16.00 -1.36
CA SER A 128 -8.23 -15.47 -0.26
C SER A 128 -8.69 -14.11 0.30
N ILE A 129 -9.45 -13.35 -0.50
CA ILE A 129 -10.11 -12.10 -0.09
C ILE A 129 -11.58 -12.33 0.27
N LEU A 130 -12.27 -13.23 -0.43
CA LEU A 130 -13.70 -13.48 -0.19
C LEU A 130 -13.95 -14.20 1.15
N GLU A 131 -13.07 -15.13 1.53
CA GLU A 131 -13.14 -15.86 2.79
C GLU A 131 -13.10 -14.89 3.97
N SER A 132 -14.19 -14.86 4.74
CA SER A 132 -14.24 -14.12 6.00
C SER A 132 -13.27 -14.74 7.01
N ARG A 133 -12.54 -13.88 7.73
CA ARG A 133 -11.66 -14.28 8.83
C ARG A 133 -11.90 -13.34 9.99
N ALA A 134 -12.22 -13.88 11.16
CA ALA A 134 -12.48 -13.09 12.36
C ALA A 134 -11.25 -12.26 12.79
N ASP A 135 -10.05 -12.70 12.42
CA ASP A 135 -8.78 -12.08 12.78
C ASP A 135 -8.15 -11.27 11.63
N ALA A 136 -8.96 -10.75 10.71
CA ALA A 136 -8.53 -9.89 9.62
C ALA A 136 -9.51 -8.76 9.31
N GLY A 137 -9.04 -7.72 8.61
CA GLY A 137 -9.86 -6.59 8.22
C GLY A 137 -10.90 -6.93 7.16
N ASP A 138 -11.90 -6.06 7.03
CA ASP A 138 -12.93 -6.20 6.00
C ASP A 138 -12.37 -6.07 4.59
N ALA A 139 -13.08 -6.63 3.61
CA ALA A 139 -12.76 -6.51 2.20
C ALA A 139 -13.77 -5.60 1.49
N LEU A 140 -13.27 -4.74 0.60
CA LEU A 140 -14.03 -3.84 -0.25
C LEU A 140 -13.64 -4.08 -1.72
N LEU A 141 -14.61 -4.24 -2.60
CA LEU A 141 -14.39 -4.31 -4.04
C LEU A 141 -14.63 -2.94 -4.68
N LEU A 142 -13.63 -2.41 -5.36
CA LEU A 142 -13.74 -1.26 -6.25
C LEU A 142 -13.71 -1.77 -7.71
N THR A 143 -14.80 -1.58 -8.44
CA THR A 143 -14.99 -2.16 -9.79
C THR A 143 -15.74 -1.18 -10.70
N CYS A 144 -16.09 -1.57 -11.92
CA CYS A 144 -16.79 -0.73 -12.91
C CYS A 144 -17.95 -1.49 -13.57
N ARG A 145 -18.81 -0.81 -14.32
CA ARG A 145 -19.99 -1.45 -14.93
C ARG A 145 -19.64 -2.53 -15.95
N ALA A 146 -18.54 -2.38 -16.68
CA ALA A 146 -18.05 -3.35 -17.66
C ALA A 146 -17.67 -4.72 -17.06
N ALA A 147 -17.63 -4.85 -15.73
CA ALA A 147 -17.55 -6.17 -15.07
C ALA A 147 -18.74 -7.08 -15.43
N GLY A 148 -19.89 -6.50 -15.75
CA GLY A 148 -21.13 -7.21 -16.08
C GLY A 148 -21.93 -7.64 -14.85
N SER A 149 -23.27 -7.64 -14.98
CA SER A 149 -24.22 -7.93 -13.89
C SER A 149 -23.91 -9.24 -13.18
N ALA A 150 -23.65 -10.32 -13.92
CA ALA A 150 -23.37 -11.62 -13.34
C ALA A 150 -22.13 -11.64 -12.42
N ALA A 151 -21.07 -10.87 -12.75
CA ALA A 151 -19.88 -10.78 -11.91
C ALA A 151 -20.14 -9.91 -10.66
N LEU A 152 -20.86 -8.80 -10.84
CA LEU A 152 -21.28 -7.93 -9.74
C LEU A 152 -22.17 -8.67 -8.74
N ASP A 153 -23.15 -9.44 -9.21
CA ASP A 153 -24.06 -10.20 -8.35
C ASP A 153 -23.32 -11.30 -7.57
N ARG A 154 -22.32 -11.94 -8.18
CA ARG A 154 -21.45 -12.90 -7.46
C ARG A 154 -20.65 -12.19 -6.36
N ALA A 155 -20.03 -11.05 -6.67
CA ALA A 155 -19.25 -10.29 -5.70
C ALA A 155 -20.13 -9.80 -4.54
N ARG A 156 -21.33 -9.32 -4.83
CA ARG A 156 -22.33 -8.87 -3.86
C ARG A 156 -22.80 -9.99 -2.93
N ARG A 157 -23.11 -11.17 -3.48
CA ARG A 157 -23.44 -12.34 -2.65
C ARG A 157 -22.28 -12.75 -1.74
N ALA A 158 -21.03 -12.58 -2.18
CA ALA A 158 -19.86 -12.99 -1.41
C ALA A 158 -19.41 -11.96 -0.36
N LEU A 159 -19.55 -10.67 -0.64
CA LEU A 159 -19.05 -9.59 0.22
C LEU A 159 -20.15 -8.78 0.93
N GLY A 160 -21.37 -8.75 0.41
CA GLY A 160 -22.40 -7.77 0.76
C GLY A 160 -22.46 -6.63 -0.24
N ASP A 161 -23.66 -6.07 -0.44
CA ASP A 161 -23.92 -5.00 -1.40
C ASP A 161 -23.14 -3.72 -1.07
N GLU A 162 -23.00 -3.40 0.21
CA GLU A 162 -22.31 -2.22 0.71
C GLU A 162 -20.79 -2.25 0.44
N ARG A 163 -20.26 -3.45 0.19
CA ARG A 163 -18.84 -3.72 -0.05
C ARG A 163 -18.49 -3.87 -1.53
N VAL A 164 -19.45 -3.70 -2.44
CA VAL A 164 -19.20 -3.69 -3.88
C VAL A 164 -19.49 -2.30 -4.44
N VAL A 165 -18.43 -1.54 -4.70
CA VAL A 165 -18.51 -0.18 -5.20
C VAL A 165 -18.23 -0.16 -6.71
N VAL A 166 -19.26 0.20 -7.47
CA VAL A 166 -19.17 0.34 -8.93
C VAL A 166 -18.83 1.79 -9.28
N LEU A 167 -17.65 2.01 -9.81
CA LEU A 167 -17.02 3.27 -10.12
C LEU A 167 -16.68 3.29 -11.62
N GLY A 168 -17.40 4.12 -12.38
CA GLY A 168 -17.18 4.28 -13.81
C GLY A 168 -17.74 3.12 -14.67
N GLU A 169 -17.55 3.27 -15.98
CA GLU A 169 -18.08 2.36 -17.00
C GLU A 169 -17.05 1.26 -17.32
N ASP A 170 -15.91 1.60 -17.92
CA ASP A 170 -14.93 0.62 -18.44
C ASP A 170 -13.74 0.34 -17.51
N GLY A 171 -13.56 1.15 -16.48
CA GLY A 171 -12.47 1.04 -15.53
C GLY A 171 -12.72 1.86 -14.28
N VAL A 172 -11.86 1.68 -13.29
CA VAL A 172 -11.93 2.39 -12.02
C VAL A 172 -10.95 3.56 -12.05
N ALA A 173 -11.48 4.77 -12.19
CA ALA A 173 -10.65 5.97 -12.12
C ALA A 173 -10.07 6.15 -10.69
N PRO A 174 -8.77 6.44 -10.53
CA PRO A 174 -8.14 6.52 -9.21
C PRO A 174 -8.76 7.59 -8.29
N ASP A 175 -9.15 8.74 -8.83
CA ASP A 175 -9.82 9.81 -8.08
C ASP A 175 -11.19 9.36 -7.54
N ALA A 176 -11.97 8.64 -8.35
CA ALA A 176 -13.25 8.07 -7.93
C ALA A 176 -13.06 7.00 -6.85
N ALA A 177 -12.01 6.17 -6.96
CA ALA A 177 -11.66 5.19 -5.94
C ALA A 177 -11.33 5.86 -4.60
N LEU A 178 -10.44 6.86 -4.61
CA LEU A 178 -10.07 7.58 -3.40
C LEU A 178 -11.26 8.32 -2.78
N LYS A 179 -12.12 8.96 -3.60
CA LYS A 179 -13.34 9.60 -3.12
C LYS A 179 -14.29 8.61 -2.44
N ALA A 180 -14.44 7.41 -2.97
CA ALA A 180 -15.27 6.36 -2.38
C ALA A 180 -14.70 5.84 -1.04
N LEU A 181 -13.37 5.81 -0.90
CA LEU A 181 -12.68 5.47 0.36
C LEU A 181 -12.83 6.59 1.40
N THR A 182 -12.59 7.85 1.02
CA THR A 182 -12.78 9.02 1.90
C THR A 182 -14.22 9.13 2.39
N GLY A 183 -15.22 8.87 1.53
CA GLY A 183 -16.63 8.85 1.94
C GLY A 183 -16.98 7.78 2.99
N ARG A 184 -16.07 6.85 3.26
CA ARG A 184 -16.17 5.82 4.32
C ARG A 184 -15.24 6.12 5.52
N GLY A 185 -14.64 7.31 5.57
CA GLY A 185 -13.65 7.68 6.58
C GLY A 185 -12.30 7.00 6.42
N LEU A 186 -12.03 6.33 5.29
CA LEU A 186 -10.78 5.64 5.01
C LEU A 186 -9.79 6.59 4.32
N CYS A 187 -9.18 7.48 5.09
CA CYS A 187 -8.35 8.55 4.55
C CYS A 187 -6.85 8.25 4.57
N ARG A 188 -6.39 7.30 5.41
CA ARG A 188 -4.99 6.83 5.41
C ARG A 188 -4.83 5.63 4.48
N VAL A 189 -4.53 5.90 3.21
CA VAL A 189 -4.50 4.89 2.14
C VAL A 189 -3.07 4.36 1.95
N LEU A 190 -2.89 3.05 2.09
CA LEU A 190 -1.67 2.34 1.75
C LEU A 190 -1.86 1.55 0.45
N CYS A 191 -1.26 2.01 -0.65
CA CYS A 191 -1.22 1.31 -1.93
C CYS A 191 -0.07 0.29 -1.95
N GLU A 192 -0.40 -1.00 -2.06
CA GLU A 192 0.57 -2.10 -2.17
C GLU A 192 0.62 -2.67 -3.61
N GLY A 193 0.20 -1.86 -4.60
CA GLY A 193 0.25 -2.17 -6.03
C GLY A 193 -1.10 -2.57 -6.63
N GLY A 194 -1.18 -3.17 -7.81
CA GLY A 194 -0.08 -3.55 -8.68
C GLY A 194 0.51 -2.42 -9.51
N PRO A 195 1.45 -2.75 -10.41
CA PRO A 195 2.20 -1.77 -11.19
C PRO A 195 1.34 -0.80 -12.01
N HIS A 196 0.22 -1.27 -12.56
CA HIS A 196 -0.74 -0.43 -13.29
C HIS A 196 -1.55 0.48 -12.36
N LEU A 197 -2.01 -0.04 -11.20
CA LEU A 197 -2.77 0.77 -10.24
C LEU A 197 -1.90 1.89 -9.66
N LEU A 198 -0.65 1.59 -9.30
CA LEU A 198 0.26 2.61 -8.82
C LEU A 198 0.61 3.61 -9.95
N HIS A 199 0.77 3.14 -11.19
CA HIS A 199 0.95 4.02 -12.34
C HIS A 199 -0.21 5.00 -12.49
N ASP A 200 -1.45 4.52 -12.47
CA ASP A 200 -2.63 5.37 -12.61
C ASP A 200 -2.71 6.43 -11.49
N LEU A 201 -2.37 6.07 -10.24
CA LEU A 201 -2.30 7.02 -9.11
C LEU A 201 -1.23 8.10 -9.32
N VAL A 202 -0.05 7.73 -9.82
CA VAL A 202 1.06 8.66 -10.08
C VAL A 202 0.76 9.56 -11.29
N ALA A 203 0.17 8.99 -12.34
CA ALA A 203 -0.24 9.71 -13.53
C ALA A 203 -1.26 10.81 -13.18
N ALA A 204 -2.23 10.49 -12.32
CA ALA A 204 -3.24 11.41 -11.81
C ALA A 204 -2.73 12.40 -10.72
N ASP A 205 -1.44 12.37 -10.36
CA ASP A 205 -0.82 13.18 -9.28
C ASP A 205 -1.46 12.98 -7.88
N LEU A 206 -2.03 11.80 -7.66
CA LEU A 206 -2.74 11.43 -6.43
C LEU A 206 -1.84 10.75 -5.40
N LEU A 207 -0.64 10.29 -5.78
CA LEU A 207 0.33 9.72 -4.84
C LEU A 207 1.01 10.84 -4.04
N ASP A 208 0.79 10.90 -2.73
CA ASP A 208 1.46 11.86 -1.85
C ASP A 208 2.87 11.38 -1.46
N GLU A 209 3.02 10.06 -1.28
CA GLU A 209 4.21 9.50 -0.68
C GLU A 209 4.56 8.09 -1.19
N LEU A 210 5.85 7.84 -1.40
CA LEU A 210 6.40 6.53 -1.72
C LEU A 210 7.32 6.07 -0.60
N CYS A 211 6.96 4.96 0.06
CA CYS A 211 7.86 4.16 0.87
C CYS A 211 8.51 3.11 -0.02
N LEU A 212 9.83 3.14 -0.15
CA LEU A 212 10.58 2.19 -0.97
C LEU A 212 11.70 1.58 -0.13
N THR A 213 11.68 0.25 -0.05
CA THR A 213 12.80 -0.54 0.46
C THR A 213 13.71 -0.95 -0.70
N LEU A 214 15.00 -0.65 -0.58
CA LEU A 214 16.07 -1.17 -1.43
C LEU A 214 16.75 -2.35 -0.72
N ALA A 215 16.48 -3.55 -1.20
CA ALA A 215 17.15 -4.77 -0.76
C ALA A 215 18.58 -4.81 -1.32
N PRO A 216 19.60 -5.17 -0.51
CA PRO A 216 21.00 -5.12 -0.92
C PRO A 216 21.40 -6.33 -1.79
N ARG A 217 20.71 -6.51 -2.92
CA ARG A 217 20.93 -7.60 -3.88
C ARG A 217 20.80 -7.10 -5.32
N LEU A 218 21.45 -7.80 -6.22
CA LEU A 218 21.29 -7.71 -7.67
C LEU A 218 20.70 -9.04 -8.14
N VAL A 219 19.73 -9.01 -9.05
CA VAL A 219 19.06 -10.23 -9.54
C VAL A 219 19.16 -10.40 -11.05
N ALA A 220 19.39 -9.31 -11.80
CA ALA A 220 19.41 -9.29 -13.27
C ALA A 220 18.15 -9.92 -13.91
N GLY A 221 18.10 -10.02 -15.24
CA GLY A 221 16.97 -10.65 -15.94
C GLY A 221 15.73 -9.76 -16.11
N ASP A 222 14.68 -10.35 -16.68
CA ASP A 222 13.45 -9.65 -17.08
C ASP A 222 12.41 -9.64 -15.94
N HIS A 223 12.71 -8.86 -14.89
CA HIS A 223 11.78 -8.64 -13.79
C HIS A 223 10.87 -7.44 -14.02
N LEU A 224 9.75 -7.43 -13.30
CA LEU A 224 8.84 -6.30 -13.30
C LEU A 224 9.48 -5.09 -12.59
N ARG A 225 9.09 -3.90 -13.06
CA ARG A 225 9.29 -2.64 -12.34
C ARG A 225 8.08 -2.38 -11.44
N MET A 226 8.26 -1.44 -10.50
CA MET A 226 7.20 -0.96 -9.62
C MET A 226 5.99 -0.38 -10.35
N LEU A 227 6.19 0.20 -11.55
CA LEU A 227 5.16 0.85 -12.36
C LEU A 227 5.08 0.19 -13.74
N ALA A 228 3.87 0.03 -14.26
CA ALA A 228 3.62 -0.41 -15.62
C ALA A 228 2.55 0.49 -16.27
N GLY A 229 2.88 1.10 -17.41
CA GLY A 229 2.02 2.04 -18.10
C GLY A 229 2.82 3.00 -18.98
N THR A 230 2.18 4.08 -19.42
CA THR A 230 2.84 5.13 -20.22
C THR A 230 3.99 5.81 -19.46
N PRO A 231 5.01 6.34 -20.16
CA PRO A 231 6.08 7.10 -19.50
C PRO A 231 5.53 8.27 -18.68
N LEU A 232 6.14 8.51 -17.52
CA LEU A 232 5.81 9.62 -16.62
C LEU A 232 7.08 10.20 -16.01
N ASP A 233 7.05 11.51 -15.74
CA ASP A 233 8.09 12.22 -15.00
C ASP A 233 7.43 12.98 -13.84
N ARG A 234 7.67 12.48 -12.62
CA ARG A 234 7.11 13.03 -11.39
C ARG A 234 8.23 13.11 -10.36
N PRO A 235 8.69 14.31 -9.95
CA PRO A 235 9.76 14.44 -8.98
C PRO A 235 9.28 14.11 -7.54
N PHE A 236 10.16 13.47 -6.78
CA PHE A 236 9.97 13.23 -5.35
C PHE A 236 11.17 13.73 -4.56
N LEU A 237 10.95 14.10 -3.31
CA LEU A 237 12.00 14.53 -2.38
C LEU A 237 12.15 13.48 -1.27
N PRO A 238 13.39 13.06 -0.93
CA PRO A 238 13.60 12.17 0.20
C PRO A 238 13.28 12.91 1.49
N ARG A 239 12.47 12.30 2.37
CA ARG A 239 12.10 12.85 3.68
C ARG A 239 12.57 11.97 4.84
N LEU A 240 12.76 10.67 4.60
CA LEU A 240 13.26 9.72 5.60
C LEU A 240 14.17 8.71 4.89
N LEU A 241 15.27 8.33 5.54
CA LEU A 241 16.05 7.15 5.19
C LEU A 241 16.43 6.44 6.48
N VAL A 242 16.18 5.14 6.54
CA VAL A 242 16.63 4.25 7.60
C VAL A 242 17.40 3.07 7.01
N GLU A 243 18.38 2.57 7.74
CA GLU A 243 19.21 1.45 7.36
C GLU A 243 19.15 0.34 8.41
N SER A 244 19.15 -0.90 7.94
CA SER A 244 19.29 -2.07 8.79
C SER A 244 19.85 -3.24 7.99
N GLU A 245 21.01 -3.74 8.42
CA GLU A 245 21.68 -4.88 7.79
C GLU A 245 21.89 -4.67 6.28
N GLY A 246 22.25 -3.45 5.87
CA GLY A 246 22.45 -3.08 4.47
C GLY A 246 21.17 -2.84 3.68
N THR A 247 19.98 -3.13 4.23
CA THR A 247 18.71 -2.71 3.65
C THR A 247 18.53 -1.21 3.87
N LEU A 248 18.25 -0.46 2.80
CA LEU A 248 17.83 0.93 2.90
C LEU A 248 16.32 1.01 2.74
N ALA A 249 15.62 1.64 3.67
CA ALA A 249 14.20 1.94 3.51
C ALA A 249 13.99 3.44 3.61
N GLY A 250 13.36 4.01 2.60
CA GLY A 250 13.14 5.45 2.53
C GLY A 250 11.70 5.82 2.35
N ARG A 251 11.43 7.09 2.63
CA ARG A 251 10.15 7.76 2.43
C ARG A 251 10.39 8.98 1.55
N TRP A 252 9.76 8.99 0.39
CA TRP A 252 9.85 10.05 -0.59
C TRP A 252 8.50 10.73 -0.72
N GLN A 253 8.48 12.05 -0.68
CA GLN A 253 7.26 12.84 -0.82
C GLN A 253 7.16 13.46 -2.22
N ARG A 254 5.96 13.42 -2.80
CA ARG A 254 5.69 14.02 -4.11
C ARG A 254 5.91 15.54 -4.07
N ARG A 255 6.75 16.06 -4.98
CA ARG A 255 6.98 17.51 -5.14
C ARG A 255 5.96 18.13 -6.09
N ARG A 256 4.84 18.62 -5.56
CA ARG A 256 3.85 19.39 -6.35
C ARG A 256 4.38 20.80 -6.61
N SER A 257 4.30 21.24 -7.86
CA SER A 257 4.64 22.61 -8.29
C SER A 257 3.51 23.57 -8.02
#